data_AF-A0A940IHJ8-F1
#
_entry.id   AF-A0A940IHJ8-F1
#
_cell.length_a   1.000
_cell.length_b   1.000
_cell.length_c   1.000
_cell.angle_alpha   90.00
_cell.angle_beta   90.00
_cell.angle_gamma   90.00
#
_symmetry.space_group_name_H-M   'P 1'
#
loop_
_entity.id
_entity.type
_entity.pdbx_description
1 polymer ?
#
loop_
_entity_poly.entity_id
_entity_poly.type
_entity_poly.pdbx_seq_one_letter_code
_entity_poly.pdbx_strand_id
1 'polypeptide(L)'
;MYKNVKKILASGLVLVLALSCSKQNLKTAWSTQEDRIDSFIQSISTEADPDNPDALYAHEVVYNGGSNRVVLREGTGEALADGGTVSFYYTGYVFQGSISAANIFATNDMQTAQENSWEVTDASYDIKTVTLGGDDGLVTGLHNGLKGVKSGEICYILFSGQYGFGKRPVGAIPGNSALLYYIRVESVSN
;
A
#
# COMPACT_ATOMS: atom_id res chain seq x y z
N MET A 1 22.03 37.87 -67.57
CA MET A 1 20.62 37.43 -67.65
C MET A 1 20.24 36.77 -66.32
N TYR A 2 19.06 37.10 -65.82
CA TYR A 2 18.53 36.89 -64.46
C TYR A 2 18.01 35.45 -64.22
N LYS A 3 17.78 35.12 -62.93
CA LYS A 3 16.94 34.04 -62.34
C LYS A 3 17.62 32.69 -62.04
N ASN A 4 17.51 32.06 -60.87
CA ASN A 4 16.54 32.19 -59.76
C ASN A 4 17.07 31.56 -58.46
N VAL A 5 16.67 32.15 -57.33
CA VAL A 5 16.76 31.65 -55.94
C VAL A 5 15.69 30.59 -55.66
N LYS A 6 16.00 29.54 -54.86
CA LYS A 6 15.07 28.75 -54.01
C LYS A 6 15.89 27.98 -52.94
N LYS A 7 15.90 28.45 -51.68
CA LYS A 7 15.09 28.04 -50.51
C LYS A 7 15.48 26.70 -49.84
N ILE A 8 16.23 26.83 -48.73
CA ILE A 8 16.09 26.25 -47.37
C ILE A 8 15.37 24.90 -47.23
N LEU A 9 15.99 23.95 -46.51
CA LEU A 9 15.32 23.14 -45.47
C LEU A 9 16.33 22.52 -44.50
N ALA A 10 16.47 23.13 -43.32
CA ALA A 10 17.09 22.52 -42.16
C ALA A 10 16.09 21.47 -41.60
N SER A 11 16.37 20.19 -41.81
CA SER A 11 15.66 19.10 -41.14
C SER A 11 16.32 18.82 -39.79
N GLY A 12 15.73 19.37 -38.73
CA GLY A 12 15.99 19.02 -37.35
C GLY A 12 14.66 18.85 -36.62
N LEU A 13 13.94 17.78 -36.91
CA LEU A 13 12.70 17.47 -36.20
C LEU A 13 13.01 16.63 -34.96
N VAL A 14 12.75 17.27 -33.82
CA VAL A 14 12.89 16.81 -32.44
C VAL A 14 12.15 15.48 -32.20
N LEU A 15 12.87 14.45 -31.78
CA LEU A 15 12.33 13.16 -31.36
C LEU A 15 12.35 13.04 -29.82
N VAL A 16 11.49 13.78 -29.10
CA VAL A 16 11.44 13.72 -27.60
C VAL A 16 10.01 13.55 -27.04
N LEU A 17 8.99 13.30 -27.86
CA LEU A 17 7.59 13.31 -27.37
C LEU A 17 7.10 12.00 -26.71
N ALA A 18 7.75 10.85 -26.93
CA ALA A 18 7.23 9.56 -26.47
C ALA A 18 7.35 9.33 -24.95
N LEU A 19 8.37 9.90 -24.29
CA LEU A 19 8.60 9.69 -22.85
C LEU A 19 7.59 10.44 -21.97
N SER A 20 7.07 11.58 -22.44
CA SER A 20 6.16 12.42 -21.67
C SER A 20 4.79 11.77 -21.47
N CYS A 21 4.23 11.16 -22.52
CA CYS A 21 2.93 10.48 -22.44
C CYS A 21 2.93 9.31 -21.45
N SER A 22 4.00 8.52 -21.40
CA SER A 22 4.08 7.36 -20.49
C SER A 22 4.12 7.76 -19.01
N LYS A 23 4.84 8.84 -18.68
CA LYS A 23 4.94 9.37 -17.30
C LYS A 23 3.63 10.02 -16.86
N GLN A 24 2.98 10.75 -17.77
CA GLN A 24 1.68 11.35 -17.49
C GLN A 24 0.62 10.29 -17.21
N ASN A 25 0.57 9.23 -18.03
CA ASN A 25 -0.34 8.11 -17.83
C ASN A 25 -0.14 7.40 -16.48
N LEU A 26 1.12 7.22 -16.06
CA LEU A 26 1.43 6.60 -14.77
C LEU A 26 1.02 7.49 -13.58
N LYS A 27 1.26 8.81 -13.67
CA LYS A 27 0.82 9.76 -12.64
C LYS A 27 -0.70 9.80 -12.52
N THR A 28 -1.42 9.78 -13.65
CA THR A 28 -2.88 9.69 -13.65
C THR A 28 -3.35 8.37 -13.03
N ALA A 29 -2.70 7.24 -13.33
CA ALA A 29 -3.03 5.96 -12.73
C ALA A 29 -2.86 5.96 -11.20
N TRP A 30 -1.78 6.54 -10.68
CA TRP A 30 -1.59 6.71 -9.24
C TRP A 30 -2.65 7.62 -8.62
N SER A 31 -2.96 8.76 -9.25
CA SER A 31 -4.04 9.64 -8.77
C SER A 31 -5.36 8.89 -8.65
N THR A 32 -5.73 8.09 -9.66
CA THR A 32 -6.95 7.27 -9.62
C THR A 32 -6.89 6.15 -8.57
N GLN A 33 -5.70 5.67 -8.20
CA GLN A 33 -5.55 4.74 -7.08
C GLN A 33 -5.79 5.44 -5.74
N GLU A 34 -5.21 6.64 -5.55
CA GLU A 34 -5.42 7.43 -4.33
C GLU A 34 -6.89 7.83 -4.17
N ASP A 35 -7.59 8.25 -5.25
CA ASP A 35 -9.02 8.56 -5.20
C ASP A 35 -9.87 7.36 -4.69
N ARG A 36 -9.48 6.13 -5.08
CA ARG A 36 -10.15 4.91 -4.61
C ARG A 36 -9.80 4.59 -3.16
N ILE A 37 -8.56 4.83 -2.75
CA ILE A 37 -8.13 4.67 -1.37
C ILE A 37 -8.93 5.62 -0.48
N ASP A 38 -9.02 6.89 -0.85
CA ASP A 38 -9.79 7.90 -0.12
C ASP A 38 -11.27 7.52 -0.04
N SER A 39 -11.86 7.10 -1.15
CA SER A 39 -13.26 6.64 -1.19
C SER A 39 -13.49 5.44 -0.28
N PHE A 40 -12.56 4.50 -0.22
CA PHE A 40 -12.65 3.34 0.66
C PHE A 40 -12.50 3.74 2.13
N ILE A 41 -11.52 4.58 2.47
CA ILE A 41 -11.34 5.06 3.85
C ILE A 41 -12.61 5.78 4.33
N GLN A 42 -13.21 6.62 3.50
CA GLN A 42 -14.46 7.32 3.80
C GLN A 42 -15.66 6.38 3.95
N SER A 43 -15.59 5.17 3.40
CA SER A 43 -16.65 4.16 3.51
C SER A 43 -16.57 3.32 4.79
N ILE A 44 -15.45 3.37 5.52
CA ILE A 44 -15.29 2.65 6.79
C ILE A 44 -16.14 3.35 7.85
N SER A 45 -16.90 2.58 8.63
CA SER A 45 -17.67 3.13 9.76
C SER A 45 -16.74 3.90 10.70
N THR A 46 -17.18 5.04 11.21
CA THR A 46 -16.49 5.80 12.27
C THR A 46 -17.14 5.60 13.63
N GLU A 47 -18.17 4.77 13.70
CA GLU A 47 -18.95 4.54 14.90
C GLU A 47 -18.91 3.05 15.27
N ALA A 48 -18.82 2.81 16.58
CA ALA A 48 -18.96 1.46 17.14
C ALA A 48 -20.37 0.93 16.85
N ASP A 49 -20.44 -0.33 16.46
CA ASP A 49 -21.71 -1.03 16.33
C ASP A 49 -22.18 -1.47 17.74
N PRO A 50 -23.29 -0.93 18.26
CA PRO A 50 -23.78 -1.29 19.60
C PRO A 50 -24.24 -2.75 19.69
N ASP A 51 -24.59 -3.37 18.56
CA ASP A 51 -25.06 -4.75 18.48
C ASP A 51 -23.92 -5.74 18.17
N ASN A 52 -22.75 -5.23 17.77
CA ASN A 52 -21.56 -6.03 17.46
C ASN A 52 -20.29 -5.39 18.04
N PRO A 53 -19.91 -5.70 19.30
CA PRO A 53 -18.74 -5.10 19.95
C PRO A 53 -17.40 -5.50 19.32
N ASP A 54 -17.38 -6.56 18.50
CA ASP A 54 -16.19 -6.98 17.76
C ASP A 54 -16.07 -6.28 16.40
N ALA A 55 -17.10 -5.55 15.96
CA ALA A 55 -17.05 -4.77 14.73
C ALA A 55 -15.96 -3.70 14.82
N LEU A 56 -15.07 -3.71 13.83
CA LEU A 56 -14.01 -2.72 13.69
C LEU A 56 -14.55 -1.46 13.00
N TYR A 57 -14.13 -0.30 13.50
CA TYR A 57 -14.47 1.01 12.96
C TYR A 57 -13.24 1.92 13.02
N ALA A 58 -13.20 2.94 12.17
CA ALA A 58 -12.08 3.87 12.10
C ALA A 58 -12.07 4.81 13.31
N HIS A 59 -11.02 4.73 14.12
CA HIS A 59 -10.74 5.68 15.21
C HIS A 59 -9.95 6.89 14.71
N GLU A 60 -8.96 6.67 13.86
CA GLU A 60 -8.06 7.69 13.33
C GLU A 60 -7.53 7.27 11.95
N VAL A 61 -7.19 8.26 11.11
CA VAL A 61 -6.41 8.04 9.89
C VAL A 61 -5.10 8.81 9.99
N VAL A 62 -3.98 8.08 10.00
CA VAL A 62 -2.63 8.64 10.05
C VAL A 62 -2.03 8.63 8.64
N TYR A 63 -1.62 9.80 8.16
CA TYR A 63 -0.99 9.98 6.86
C TYR A 63 0.51 10.15 7.04
N ASN A 64 1.31 9.28 6.43
CA ASN A 64 2.76 9.34 6.54
C ASN A 64 3.44 8.91 5.23
N GLY A 65 4.17 9.83 4.59
CA GLY A 65 5.04 9.50 3.46
C GLY A 65 4.37 8.72 2.31
N GLY A 66 3.10 9.01 2.00
CA GLY A 66 2.34 8.29 0.96
C GLY A 66 1.60 7.03 1.43
N SER A 67 1.63 6.76 2.73
CA SER A 67 0.83 5.72 3.36
C SER A 67 -0.33 6.32 4.14
N ASN A 68 -1.46 5.61 4.12
CA ASN A 68 -2.67 5.91 4.87
C ASN A 68 -2.90 4.76 5.86
N ARG A 69 -2.70 5.01 7.17
CA ARG A 69 -3.01 4.04 8.22
C ARG A 69 -4.36 4.37 8.84
N VAL A 70 -5.34 3.48 8.67
CA VAL A 70 -6.63 3.57 9.36
C VAL A 70 -6.54 2.72 10.63
N VAL A 71 -6.55 3.37 11.79
CA VAL A 71 -6.56 2.69 13.10
C VAL A 71 -7.96 2.17 13.35
N LEU A 72 -8.11 0.85 13.38
CA LEU A 72 -9.39 0.16 13.56
C LEU A 72 -9.62 -0.29 15.00
N ARG A 73 -8.52 -0.45 15.75
CA ARG A 73 -8.50 -0.68 17.18
C ARG A 73 -7.22 -0.08 17.72
N GLU A 74 -7.35 0.74 18.76
CA GLU A 74 -6.19 1.37 19.39
C GLU A 74 -5.30 0.34 20.09
N GLY A 75 -4.00 0.44 19.87
CA GLY A 75 -2.99 -0.24 20.68
C GLY A 75 -2.62 0.57 21.91
N THR A 76 -1.82 -0.03 22.79
CA THR A 76 -1.34 0.58 24.03
C THR A 76 0.18 0.60 24.12
N GLY A 77 0.71 1.39 25.06
CA GLY A 77 2.14 1.51 25.28
C GLY A 77 2.83 2.46 24.31
N GLU A 78 4.15 2.32 24.21
CA GLU A 78 4.97 3.15 23.34
C GLU A 78 4.71 2.88 21.87
N ALA A 79 4.72 3.95 21.09
CA ALA A 79 4.61 3.87 19.65
C ALA A 79 5.95 3.38 19.05
N LEU A 80 5.90 2.59 17.98
CA LEU A 80 7.07 2.09 17.27
C LEU A 80 7.92 3.26 16.75
N ALA A 81 9.16 3.35 17.22
CA ALA A 81 10.15 4.32 16.77
C ALA A 81 11.03 3.79 15.63
N ASP A 82 11.75 4.68 14.96
CA ASP A 82 12.80 4.29 14.03
C ASP A 82 13.88 3.48 14.78
N GLY A 83 14.26 2.33 14.23
CA GLY A 83 15.16 1.35 14.88
C GLY A 83 14.45 0.36 15.81
N GLY A 84 13.18 0.62 16.16
CA GLY A 84 12.37 -0.30 16.96
C GLY A 84 11.96 -1.56 16.18
N THR A 85 11.52 -2.57 16.90
CA THR A 85 11.05 -3.85 16.36
C THR A 85 9.57 -4.02 16.58
N VAL A 86 8.87 -4.51 15.54
CA VAL A 86 7.44 -4.81 15.56
C VAL A 86 7.20 -6.25 15.14
N SER A 87 6.32 -6.95 15.86
CA SER A 87 5.82 -8.28 15.51
C SER A 87 4.33 -8.19 15.21
N PHE A 88 3.90 -8.73 14.06
CA PHE A 88 2.53 -8.60 13.61
C PHE A 88 2.06 -9.76 12.72
N TYR A 89 0.74 -9.97 12.71
CA TYR A 89 0.05 -10.72 11.67
C TYR A 89 -0.40 -9.78 10.57
N TYR A 90 -0.48 -10.29 9.34
CA TYR A 90 -0.94 -9.52 8.20
C TYR A 90 -1.73 -10.36 7.20
N THR A 91 -2.61 -9.66 6.49
CA THR A 91 -3.13 -10.09 5.19
C THR A 91 -2.94 -8.95 4.20
N GLY A 92 -2.24 -9.22 3.09
CA GLY A 92 -1.96 -8.28 2.02
C GLY A 92 -2.89 -8.49 0.84
N TYR A 93 -3.41 -7.38 0.30
CA TYR A 93 -4.33 -7.34 -0.83
C TYR A 93 -3.82 -6.45 -1.96
N VAL A 94 -4.03 -6.87 -3.21
CA VAL A 94 -3.95 -6.01 -4.38
C VAL A 94 -5.21 -5.14 -4.39
N PHE A 95 -5.06 -3.88 -4.02
CA PHE A 95 -6.22 -3.03 -3.75
C PHE A 95 -6.79 -2.42 -5.04
N GLN A 96 -8.09 -2.66 -5.26
CA GLN A 96 -8.82 -2.15 -6.43
C GLN A 96 -10.08 -1.35 -6.04
N GLY A 97 -10.21 -0.98 -4.76
CA GLY A 97 -11.39 -0.31 -4.19
C GLY A 97 -12.17 -1.17 -3.19
N SER A 98 -11.81 -2.44 -3.01
CA SER A 98 -12.44 -3.35 -2.05
C SER A 98 -11.46 -4.40 -1.54
N ILE A 99 -11.83 -5.04 -0.43
CA ILE A 99 -11.15 -6.18 0.18
C ILE A 99 -11.97 -7.43 -0.09
N SER A 100 -11.35 -8.49 -0.60
CA SER A 100 -12.00 -9.78 -0.88
C SER A 100 -10.99 -10.93 -0.90
N ALA A 101 -11.46 -12.18 -0.86
CA ALA A 101 -10.58 -13.34 -1.06
C ALA A 101 -9.82 -13.28 -2.39
N ALA A 102 -10.47 -12.78 -3.45
CA ALA A 102 -9.94 -12.78 -4.81
C ALA A 102 -8.73 -11.86 -5.02
N ASN A 103 -8.48 -10.92 -4.11
CA ASN A 103 -7.35 -10.01 -4.21
C ASN A 103 -6.32 -10.14 -3.10
N ILE A 104 -6.39 -11.20 -2.27
CA ILE A 104 -5.29 -11.55 -1.37
C ILE A 104 -4.06 -11.88 -2.23
N PHE A 105 -2.85 -11.52 -1.75
CA PHE A 105 -1.60 -12.00 -2.34
C PHE A 105 -0.66 -12.65 -1.30
N ALA A 106 -0.86 -12.37 -0.01
CA ALA A 106 -0.09 -12.98 1.07
C ALA A 106 -0.84 -12.87 2.40
N THR A 107 -0.66 -13.85 3.27
CA THR A 107 -1.10 -13.79 4.66
C THR A 107 -0.24 -14.73 5.51
N ASN A 108 0.02 -14.35 6.75
CA ASN A 108 0.53 -15.26 7.79
C ASN A 108 -0.54 -15.57 8.86
N ASP A 109 -1.79 -15.20 8.59
CA ASP A 109 -2.93 -15.43 9.48
C ASP A 109 -3.67 -16.70 9.05
N MET A 110 -3.55 -17.77 9.85
CA MET A 110 -4.15 -19.06 9.53
C MET A 110 -5.67 -19.00 9.41
N GLN A 111 -6.33 -18.23 10.28
CA GLN A 111 -7.79 -18.10 10.26
C GLN A 111 -8.25 -17.45 8.95
N THR A 112 -7.61 -16.34 8.57
CA THR A 112 -7.88 -15.63 7.32
C THR A 112 -7.64 -16.55 6.11
N ALA A 113 -6.56 -17.33 6.13
CA ALA A 113 -6.28 -18.27 5.06
C ALA A 113 -7.38 -19.34 4.93
N GLN A 114 -7.83 -19.92 6.04
CA GLN A 114 -8.89 -20.95 6.04
C GLN A 114 -10.24 -20.38 5.59
N GLU A 115 -10.66 -19.24 6.14
CA GLU A 115 -11.93 -18.58 5.80
C GLU A 115 -12.03 -18.20 4.33
N ASN A 116 -10.89 -17.84 3.71
CA ASN A 116 -10.82 -17.45 2.31
C ASN A 116 -10.43 -18.59 1.37
N SER A 117 -10.30 -19.83 1.88
CA SER A 117 -9.78 -20.98 1.12
C SER A 117 -8.47 -20.67 0.37
N TRP A 118 -7.62 -19.87 1.02
CA TRP A 118 -6.37 -19.38 0.46
C TRP A 118 -5.22 -20.34 0.81
N GLU A 119 -4.55 -20.87 -0.21
CA GLU A 119 -3.35 -21.69 -0.04
C GLU A 119 -2.14 -20.78 0.23
N VAL A 120 -1.59 -20.84 1.44
CA VAL A 120 -0.34 -20.15 1.76
C VAL A 120 0.84 -20.86 1.10
N THR A 121 1.73 -20.10 0.47
CA THR A 121 2.97 -20.64 -0.10
C THR A 121 4.03 -20.96 0.97
N ASP A 122 3.86 -20.41 2.18
CA ASP A 122 4.67 -20.69 3.36
C ASP A 122 3.74 -21.08 4.52
N ALA A 123 3.71 -22.37 4.85
CA ALA A 123 2.73 -22.96 5.76
C ALA A 123 3.08 -22.77 7.25
N SER A 124 4.15 -22.04 7.59
CA SER A 124 4.52 -21.86 9.00
C SER A 124 3.57 -20.92 9.74
N TYR A 125 2.89 -20.00 9.04
CA TYR A 125 2.05 -18.95 9.63
C TYR A 125 2.77 -18.16 10.73
N ASP A 126 4.10 -18.12 10.67
CA ASP A 126 4.91 -17.48 11.69
C ASP A 126 4.60 -15.98 11.74
N ILE A 127 4.56 -15.44 12.96
CA ILE A 127 4.43 -14.01 13.16
C ILE A 127 5.57 -13.27 12.45
N LYS A 128 5.23 -12.19 11.74
CA LYS A 128 6.22 -11.40 11.03
C LYS A 128 6.87 -10.43 12.01
N THR A 129 8.17 -10.56 12.22
CA THR A 129 8.96 -9.61 13.02
C THR A 129 9.89 -8.79 12.12
N VAL A 130 9.86 -7.47 12.29
CA VAL A 130 10.67 -6.53 11.50
C VAL A 130 11.26 -5.46 12.42
N THR A 131 12.55 -5.17 12.27
CA THR A 131 13.19 -3.98 12.84
C THR A 131 13.07 -2.84 11.84
N LEU A 132 12.38 -1.77 12.20
CA LEU A 132 12.04 -0.67 11.30
C LEU A 132 13.27 0.20 11.04
N GLY A 133 13.75 0.21 9.80
CA GLY A 133 15.00 0.87 9.44
C GLY A 133 15.14 1.05 7.93
N GLY A 134 16.33 1.45 7.48
CA GLY A 134 16.57 1.76 6.05
C GLY A 134 16.59 0.54 5.12
N ASP A 135 16.77 -0.67 5.64
CA ASP A 135 16.87 -1.93 4.86
C ASP A 135 16.02 -3.05 5.47
N ASP A 136 14.81 -2.69 5.94
CA ASP A 136 13.90 -3.60 6.64
C ASP A 136 13.15 -4.59 5.71
N GLY A 137 13.42 -4.53 4.41
CA GLY A 137 12.80 -5.38 3.39
C GLY A 137 11.33 -5.06 3.11
N LEU A 138 10.82 -3.92 3.59
CA LEU A 138 9.45 -3.48 3.34
C LEU A 138 9.36 -2.55 2.13
N VAL A 139 8.22 -2.57 1.44
CA VAL A 139 7.88 -1.51 0.48
C VAL A 139 7.65 -0.20 1.24
N THR A 140 7.99 0.94 0.62
CA THR A 140 7.97 2.26 1.25
C THR A 140 6.65 2.59 1.93
N GLY A 141 5.51 2.23 1.32
CA GLY A 141 4.20 2.47 1.90
C GLY A 141 3.99 1.70 3.21
N LEU A 142 4.35 0.42 3.25
CA LEU A 142 4.21 -0.39 4.46
C LEU A 142 5.17 0.06 5.57
N HIS A 143 6.42 0.36 5.22
CA HIS A 143 7.40 0.96 6.14
C HIS A 143 6.84 2.23 6.80
N ASN A 144 6.34 3.17 5.99
CA ASN A 144 5.81 4.43 6.49
C ASN A 144 4.54 4.25 7.32
N GLY A 145 3.67 3.31 6.94
CA GLY A 145 2.45 2.99 7.68
C GLY A 145 2.72 2.34 9.04
N LEU A 146 3.77 1.53 9.17
CA LEU A 146 4.13 0.90 10.44
C LEU A 146 4.73 1.89 11.44
N LYS A 147 5.28 3.03 11.02
CA LYS A 147 5.81 4.04 11.95
C LYS A 147 4.76 4.48 12.95
N GLY A 148 5.06 4.35 14.24
CA GLY A 148 4.18 4.76 15.31
C GLY A 148 2.96 3.87 15.56
N VAL A 149 2.91 2.63 15.03
CA VAL A 149 1.93 1.65 15.52
C VAL A 149 2.21 1.31 16.98
N LYS A 150 1.21 0.81 17.70
CA LYS A 150 1.34 0.37 19.10
C LYS A 150 1.05 -1.13 19.26
N SER A 151 1.54 -1.72 20.35
CA SER A 151 1.20 -3.10 20.71
C SER A 151 -0.31 -3.28 20.85
N GLY A 152 -0.87 -4.31 20.22
CA GLY A 152 -2.32 -4.58 20.20
C GLY A 152 -3.13 -3.79 19.18
N GLU A 153 -2.50 -2.89 18.40
CA GLU A 153 -3.19 -2.13 17.36
C GLU A 153 -3.69 -3.05 16.24
N ILE A 154 -4.90 -2.79 15.75
CA ILE A 154 -5.40 -3.35 14.49
C ILE A 154 -5.60 -2.19 13.52
N CYS A 155 -5.05 -2.31 12.31
CA CYS A 155 -5.13 -1.24 11.33
C CYS A 155 -5.15 -1.74 9.89
N TYR A 156 -5.69 -0.90 9.00
CA TYR A 156 -5.38 -0.98 7.58
C TYR A 156 -4.22 -0.04 7.25
N ILE A 157 -3.32 -0.48 6.38
CA ILE A 157 -2.27 0.36 5.77
C ILE A 157 -2.46 0.31 4.26
N LEU A 158 -2.82 1.45 3.65
CA LEU A 158 -3.11 1.60 2.22
C LEU A 158 -2.18 2.59 1.54
N PHE A 159 -1.76 2.27 0.32
CA PHE A 159 -0.94 3.16 -0.50
C PHE A 159 -1.02 2.80 -1.99
N SER A 160 -0.87 3.79 -2.88
CA SER A 160 -0.80 3.53 -4.32
C SER A 160 0.48 2.79 -4.73
N GLY A 161 0.49 2.32 -5.98
CA GLY A 161 1.65 1.68 -6.58
C GLY A 161 2.89 2.56 -6.68
N GLN A 162 2.78 3.87 -6.39
CA GLN A 162 3.93 4.76 -6.25
C GLN A 162 4.82 4.35 -5.06
N TYR A 163 4.24 3.78 -4.01
CA TYR A 163 4.92 3.38 -2.77
C TYR A 163 5.01 1.85 -2.58
N GLY A 164 4.66 1.08 -3.62
CA GLY A 164 4.69 -0.38 -3.64
C GLY A 164 5.90 -0.98 -4.37
N PHE A 165 5.71 -2.13 -5.01
CA PHE A 165 6.79 -2.88 -5.69
C PHE A 165 7.29 -2.27 -7.01
N GLY A 166 6.78 -1.11 -7.40
CA GLY A 166 7.16 -0.43 -8.63
C GLY A 166 6.67 -1.14 -9.90
N LYS A 167 7.34 -0.90 -11.03
CA LYS A 167 6.78 -1.21 -12.36
C LYS A 167 6.74 -2.69 -12.75
N ARG A 168 7.54 -3.53 -12.09
CA ARG A 168 7.64 -4.96 -12.44
C ARG A 168 6.67 -5.76 -11.58
N PRO A 169 6.02 -6.79 -12.14
CA PRO A 169 5.22 -7.69 -11.33
C PRO A 169 6.11 -8.45 -10.33
N VAL A 170 5.54 -8.76 -9.15
CA VAL A 170 6.18 -9.54 -8.08
C VAL A 170 5.21 -10.64 -7.67
N GLY A 171 5.54 -11.89 -7.99
CA GLY A 171 4.60 -13.00 -7.79
C GLY A 171 3.27 -12.74 -8.51
N ALA A 172 2.17 -12.83 -7.77
CA ALA A 172 0.82 -12.53 -8.26
C ALA A 172 0.49 -11.02 -8.34
N ILE A 173 1.37 -10.14 -7.87
CA ILE A 173 1.12 -8.70 -7.77
C ILE A 173 1.49 -8.02 -9.09
N PRO A 174 0.54 -7.38 -9.81
CA PRO A 174 0.86 -6.61 -11.01
C PRO A 174 1.74 -5.39 -10.69
N GLY A 175 2.54 -4.95 -11.66
CA GLY A 175 3.36 -3.74 -11.51
C GLY A 175 2.52 -2.48 -11.29
N ASN A 176 3.00 -1.59 -10.43
CA ASN A 176 2.35 -0.35 -9.99
C ASN A 176 0.94 -0.56 -9.38
N SER A 177 0.71 -1.70 -8.72
CA SER A 177 -0.54 -1.95 -7.99
C SER A 177 -0.60 -1.16 -6.69
N ALA A 178 -1.77 -0.59 -6.39
CA ALA A 178 -2.08 -0.15 -5.04
C ALA A 178 -2.19 -1.37 -4.12
N LEU A 179 -1.76 -1.24 -2.87
CA LEU A 179 -1.77 -2.32 -1.89
C LEU A 179 -2.51 -1.89 -0.63
N LEU A 180 -3.12 -2.87 0.03
CA LEU A 180 -3.70 -2.75 1.35
C LEU A 180 -3.15 -3.87 2.22
N TYR A 181 -2.72 -3.54 3.43
CA TYR A 181 -2.39 -4.53 4.45
C TYR A 181 -3.35 -4.38 5.62
N TYR A 182 -4.03 -5.47 5.97
CA TYR A 182 -4.69 -5.60 7.27
C TYR A 182 -3.65 -6.11 8.26
N ILE A 183 -3.35 -5.33 9.29
CA ILE A 183 -2.29 -5.60 10.27
C ILE A 183 -2.91 -5.78 11.65
N ARG A 184 -2.48 -6.84 12.36
CA ARG A 184 -2.72 -7.04 13.79
C ARG A 184 -1.38 -7.04 14.51
N VAL A 185 -1.07 -5.99 15.24
CA VAL A 185 0.20 -5.82 15.94
C VAL A 185 0.16 -6.62 17.24
N GLU A 186 1.09 -7.56 17.38
CA GLU A 186 1.27 -8.31 18.63
C GLU A 186 2.08 -7.50 19.64
N SER A 187 3.24 -6.98 19.20
CA SER A 187 4.18 -6.32 20.10
C SER A 187 5.06 -5.29 19.39
N VAL A 188 5.41 -4.24 20.11
CA VAL A 188 6.43 -3.23 19.77
C VAL A 188 7.51 -3.23 20.85
N SER A 189 8.78 -3.12 20.43
CA SER A 189 9.95 -2.94 21.30
C SER A 189 10.89 -1.89 20.71
N ASN A 190 11.14 -0.80 21.42
CA ASN A 190 12.08 0.26 21.03
C ASN A 190 13.49 0.03 21.59
#